data_AF-A0A6F9ZLK1-F1
#
_entry.id   AF-A0A6F9ZLK1-F1
#
_cell.length_a   1.000
_cell.length_b   1.000
_cell.length_c   1.000
_cell.angle_alpha   90.00
_cell.angle_beta   90.00
_cell.angle_gamma   90.00
#
_symmetry.space_group_name_H-M   'P 1'
#
loop_
_entity.id
_entity.type
_entity.pdbx_description
1 polymer ?
#
loop_
_entity_poly.entity_id
_entity_poly.type
_entity_poly.pdbx_seq_one_letter_code
_entity_poly.pdbx_strand_id
1 'polypeptide(L)'
;MTHTCTKVTVRQRAIRNNRISLYLDYYPAVRNPETMQMSRREYLGIYIYAHPKNEMEREFNNDMLNKAEAIRCIRVQSLINEEFGFLDKTKQKADFLAYFKKMCRNKDQKWQFVYQHFYNFVKGQCTFGDVNVDLCKKFREYLLNAKQLKHSNRPMSLNSASGYYSTFRGLLKIAYRDKWFRENINDYLDKIEPQDVKKEYLTLDEVKQLAATPCDIPVLKSASLFACITGLRISDILNLQWEDFTIAPDQGYCLRIRTQKTQTEATLPISYEAYELCGTPGTGKVFKDLKRSMINYPLKSWLKKAGITKPITFHGFRHSYAVIQISLGTDGKGA
;
A
#
# COMPACT_ATOMS: atom_id res chain seq x y z
N MET A 1 -35.56 -20.59 -2.21
CA MET A 1 -34.76 -20.69 -0.97
C MET A 1 -35.65 -20.23 0.17
N THR A 2 -35.81 -21.03 1.22
CA THR A 2 -36.60 -20.66 2.39
C THR A 2 -35.93 -19.47 3.08
N HIS A 3 -36.52 -18.27 2.95
CA HIS A 3 -36.11 -17.08 3.69
C HIS A 3 -36.29 -17.35 5.18
N THR A 4 -35.23 -17.80 5.85
CA THR A 4 -35.23 -18.05 7.29
C THR A 4 -34.91 -16.73 7.97
N CYS A 5 -35.95 -15.91 8.14
CA CYS A 5 -35.87 -14.67 8.91
C CYS A 5 -35.23 -14.97 10.28
N THR A 6 -34.09 -14.33 10.56
CA THR A 6 -33.34 -14.58 11.79
C THR A 6 -34.15 -14.11 12.99
N LYS A 7 -34.55 -15.06 13.85
CA LYS A 7 -35.32 -14.74 15.05
C LYS A 7 -34.37 -14.22 16.13
N VAL A 8 -34.71 -13.05 16.68
CA VAL A 8 -34.01 -12.46 17.84
C VAL A 8 -34.99 -12.41 19.01
N THR A 9 -34.65 -13.09 20.11
CA THR A 9 -35.49 -13.15 21.32
C THR A 9 -34.70 -12.70 22.53
N VAL A 10 -35.28 -11.84 23.36
CA VAL A 10 -34.72 -11.55 24.69
C VAL A 10 -34.94 -12.77 25.59
N ARG A 11 -33.86 -13.29 26.15
CA ARG A 11 -33.86 -14.43 27.07
C ARG A 11 -33.23 -14.02 28.39
N GLN A 12 -33.54 -14.82 29.40
CA GLN A 12 -33.19 -14.59 30.78
C GLN A 12 -32.29 -15.73 31.28
N ARG A 13 -31.25 -15.40 32.03
CA ARG A 13 -30.38 -16.37 32.69
C ARG A 13 -30.11 -15.96 34.13
N ALA A 14 -30.38 -16.84 35.07
CA ALA A 14 -30.05 -16.61 36.48
C ALA A 14 -28.53 -16.44 36.65
N ILE A 15 -28.14 -15.45 37.44
CA ILE A 15 -26.76 -15.15 37.82
C ILE A 15 -26.65 -15.04 39.35
N ARG A 16 -25.44 -14.85 39.86
CA ARG A 16 -25.19 -14.69 41.31
C ARG A 16 -25.98 -13.51 41.88
N ASN A 17 -26.20 -13.53 43.19
CA ASN A 17 -26.84 -12.45 43.97
C ASN A 17 -28.32 -12.20 43.63
N ASN A 18 -29.10 -13.27 43.38
CA ASN A 18 -30.55 -13.19 43.13
C ASN A 18 -30.92 -12.25 41.96
N ARG A 19 -30.09 -12.25 40.92
CA ARG A 19 -30.25 -11.44 39.70
C ARG A 19 -30.43 -12.33 38.49
N ILE A 20 -31.08 -11.79 37.47
CA ILE A 20 -31.26 -12.41 36.17
C ILE A 20 -30.58 -11.52 35.15
N SER A 21 -29.67 -12.07 34.35
CA SER A 21 -29.07 -11.37 33.21
C SER A 21 -29.93 -11.52 31.97
N LEU A 22 -30.05 -10.42 31.20
CA LEU A 22 -30.73 -10.39 29.91
C LEU A 22 -29.72 -10.57 28.77
N TYR A 23 -30.08 -11.39 27.79
CA TYR A 23 -29.29 -11.63 26.60
C TYR A 23 -30.18 -11.85 25.38
N LEU A 24 -29.65 -11.59 24.19
CA LEU A 24 -30.32 -11.92 22.93
C LEU A 24 -29.95 -13.34 22.51
N ASP A 25 -30.95 -14.15 22.17
CA ASP A 25 -30.79 -15.45 21.53
C ASP A 25 -31.15 -15.34 20.04
N TYR A 26 -30.25 -15.82 19.20
CA TYR A 26 -30.36 -15.79 17.74
C TYR A 26 -30.63 -17.20 17.19
N TYR A 27 -31.56 -17.30 16.25
CA TYR A 27 -31.78 -18.51 15.46
C TYR A 27 -32.08 -18.18 13.98
N PRO A 28 -31.24 -18.61 13.02
CA PRO A 28 -29.95 -19.30 13.20
C PRO A 28 -28.89 -18.40 13.89
N ALA A 29 -27.70 -18.96 14.17
CA ALA A 29 -26.59 -18.19 14.74
C ALA A 29 -26.22 -17.01 13.83
N VAL A 30 -25.79 -15.89 14.41
CA VAL A 30 -25.34 -14.69 13.68
C VAL A 30 -23.85 -14.45 13.90
N ARG A 31 -23.20 -13.80 12.94
CA ARG A 31 -21.78 -13.49 13.06
C ARG A 31 -21.57 -12.33 14.02
N ASN A 32 -20.76 -12.51 15.05
CA ASN A 32 -20.35 -11.42 15.92
C ASN A 32 -19.34 -10.52 15.17
N PRO A 33 -19.56 -9.19 15.07
CA PRO A 33 -18.72 -8.30 14.27
C PRO A 33 -17.31 -8.06 14.84
N GLU A 34 -17.09 -8.26 16.14
CA GLU A 34 -15.79 -8.06 16.79
C GLU A 34 -14.92 -9.32 16.71
N THR A 35 -15.50 -10.48 16.99
CA THR A 35 -14.79 -11.77 17.03
C THR A 35 -14.83 -12.52 15.71
N MET A 36 -15.72 -12.11 14.79
CA MET A 36 -15.96 -12.74 13.49
C MET A 36 -16.43 -14.20 13.54
N GLN A 37 -16.78 -14.71 14.73
CA GLN A 37 -17.30 -16.05 14.97
C GLN A 37 -18.84 -16.06 14.97
N MET A 38 -19.42 -17.20 14.61
CA MET A 38 -20.87 -17.40 14.70
C MET A 38 -21.27 -17.57 16.17
N SER A 39 -22.19 -16.76 16.65
CA SER A 39 -22.73 -16.86 18.00
C SER A 39 -24.25 -16.91 17.97
N ARG A 40 -24.81 -17.75 18.85
CA ARG A 40 -26.24 -17.76 19.14
C ARG A 40 -26.64 -16.80 20.24
N ARG A 41 -25.69 -16.25 20.99
CA ARG A 41 -25.97 -15.48 22.22
C ARG A 41 -25.17 -14.20 22.27
N GLU A 42 -25.83 -13.12 22.68
CA GLU A 42 -25.21 -11.83 22.98
C GLU A 42 -25.72 -11.31 24.33
N TYR A 43 -24.83 -11.22 25.31
CA TYR A 43 -25.18 -10.74 26.65
C TYR A 43 -25.18 -9.20 26.67
N LEU A 44 -26.27 -8.62 27.15
CA LEU A 44 -26.48 -7.16 27.09
C LEU A 44 -25.76 -6.40 28.23
N GLY A 45 -25.21 -7.11 29.21
CA GLY A 45 -24.72 -6.50 30.46
C GLY A 45 -25.84 -5.95 31.36
N ILE A 46 -27.10 -6.14 30.97
CA ILE A 46 -28.29 -5.73 31.72
C ILE A 46 -28.70 -6.86 32.67
N TYR A 47 -29.09 -6.49 33.89
CA TYR A 47 -29.67 -7.43 34.86
C TYR A 47 -30.98 -6.89 35.43
N ILE A 48 -31.81 -7.81 35.91
CA ILE A 48 -33.03 -7.53 36.69
C ILE A 48 -32.98 -8.31 38.01
N TYR A 49 -33.72 -7.87 39.01
CA TYR A 49 -33.89 -8.60 40.27
C TYR A 49 -34.79 -9.82 40.05
N ALA A 50 -34.35 -11.02 40.46
CA ALA A 50 -35.14 -12.24 40.29
C ALA A 50 -36.42 -12.21 41.15
N HIS A 51 -36.33 -11.62 42.33
CA HIS A 51 -37.43 -11.42 43.27
C HIS A 51 -37.42 -9.97 43.78
N PRO A 52 -38.05 -9.03 43.07
CA PRO A 52 -38.06 -7.62 43.45
C PRO A 52 -38.86 -7.42 44.75
N LYS A 53 -38.23 -6.83 45.76
CA LYS A 53 -38.74 -6.71 47.14
C LYS A 53 -39.65 -5.51 47.35
N ASN A 54 -39.45 -4.44 46.57
CA ASN A 54 -40.17 -3.19 46.70
C ASN A 54 -40.55 -2.64 45.31
N GLU A 55 -41.34 -1.57 45.29
CA GLU A 55 -41.82 -0.93 44.07
C GLU A 55 -40.68 -0.39 43.20
N MET A 56 -39.65 0.19 43.81
CA MET A 56 -38.46 0.70 43.12
C MET A 56 -37.70 -0.41 42.35
N GLU A 57 -37.57 -1.61 42.93
CA GLU A 57 -36.96 -2.76 42.25
C GLU A 57 -37.84 -3.30 41.11
N ARG A 58 -39.18 -3.22 41.23
CA ARG A 58 -40.10 -3.58 40.13
C ARG A 58 -40.02 -2.58 38.99
N GLU A 59 -39.97 -1.30 39.29
CA GLU A 59 -39.84 -0.23 38.30
C GLU A 59 -38.48 -0.31 37.58
N PHE A 60 -37.40 -0.57 38.32
CA PHE A 60 -36.09 -0.86 37.74
C PHE A 60 -36.15 -2.05 36.77
N ASN A 61 -36.79 -3.17 37.16
CA ASN A 61 -36.95 -4.33 36.28
C ASN A 61 -37.69 -3.96 34.99
N ASN A 62 -38.78 -3.18 35.08
CA ASN A 62 -39.55 -2.73 33.91
C ASN A 62 -38.71 -1.87 32.96
N ASP A 63 -37.96 -0.90 33.49
CA ASP A 63 -37.08 -0.05 32.67
C ASP A 63 -35.98 -0.87 31.98
N MET A 64 -35.36 -1.82 32.70
CA MET A 64 -34.33 -2.70 32.13
C MET A 64 -34.89 -3.63 31.05
N LEU A 65 -36.11 -4.15 31.22
CA LEU A 65 -36.80 -4.95 30.21
C LEU A 65 -37.13 -4.12 28.96
N ASN A 66 -37.62 -2.89 29.12
CA ASN A 66 -37.89 -1.98 28.01
C ASN A 66 -36.62 -1.64 27.22
N LYS A 67 -35.51 -1.40 27.91
CA LYS A 67 -34.20 -1.19 27.27
C LYS A 67 -33.73 -2.43 26.50
N ALA A 68 -33.87 -3.62 27.08
CA ALA A 68 -33.53 -4.87 26.40
C ALA A 68 -34.37 -5.08 25.13
N GLU A 69 -35.66 -4.74 25.18
CA GLU A 69 -36.56 -4.83 24.03
C GLU A 69 -36.21 -3.80 22.94
N ALA A 70 -35.85 -2.58 23.31
CA ALA A 70 -35.37 -1.57 22.36
C ALA A 70 -34.09 -2.06 21.63
N ILE A 71 -33.14 -2.65 22.36
CA ILE A 71 -31.93 -3.24 21.77
C ILE A 71 -32.29 -4.39 20.82
N ARG A 72 -33.24 -5.26 21.20
CA ARG A 72 -33.75 -6.34 20.33
C ARG A 72 -34.31 -5.78 19.02
N CYS A 73 -35.12 -4.73 19.08
CA CYS A 73 -35.69 -4.06 17.90
C CYS A 73 -34.60 -3.50 16.98
N ILE A 74 -33.60 -2.79 17.53
CA ILE A 74 -32.45 -2.28 16.76
C ILE A 74 -31.72 -3.43 16.07
N ARG A 75 -31.53 -4.55 16.77
CA ARG A 75 -30.83 -5.71 16.23
C ARG A 75 -31.62 -6.42 15.12
N VAL A 76 -32.93 -6.59 15.29
CA VAL A 76 -33.81 -7.11 14.23
C VAL A 76 -33.73 -6.22 13.00
N GLN A 77 -33.82 -4.89 13.17
CA GLN A 77 -33.69 -3.95 12.06
C GLN A 77 -32.33 -4.10 11.36
N SER A 78 -31.24 -4.25 12.11
CA SER A 78 -29.90 -4.48 11.55
C SER A 78 -29.82 -5.77 10.75
N LEU A 79 -30.39 -6.87 11.25
CA LEU A 79 -30.37 -8.17 10.56
C LEU A 79 -31.24 -8.16 9.30
N ILE A 80 -32.40 -7.53 9.36
CA ILE A 80 -33.25 -7.27 8.18
C ILE A 80 -32.47 -6.40 7.18
N ASN A 81 -31.83 -5.33 7.64
CA ASN A 81 -31.02 -4.49 6.77
C ASN A 81 -29.88 -5.28 6.10
N GLU A 82 -29.20 -6.17 6.82
CA GLU A 82 -28.18 -7.07 6.24
C GLU A 82 -28.79 -8.08 5.25
N GLU A 83 -29.93 -8.71 5.58
CA GLU A 83 -30.63 -9.70 4.75
C GLU A 83 -31.19 -9.09 3.45
N PHE A 84 -31.71 -7.87 3.52
CA PHE A 84 -32.25 -7.12 2.38
C PHE A 84 -31.22 -6.17 1.74
N GLY A 85 -29.99 -6.12 2.27
CA GLY A 85 -28.85 -5.38 1.72
C GLY A 85 -28.90 -3.85 1.87
N PHE A 86 -29.70 -3.32 2.79
CA PHE A 86 -29.56 -1.96 3.27
C PHE A 86 -28.30 -1.88 4.14
N LEU A 87 -27.27 -1.15 3.70
CA LEU A 87 -26.12 -0.86 4.57
C LEU A 87 -26.62 -0.22 5.87
N ASP A 88 -26.08 -0.67 7.00
CA ASP A 88 -26.35 -0.05 8.30
C ASP A 88 -26.15 1.47 8.19
N LYS A 89 -27.19 2.25 8.50
CA LYS A 89 -27.15 3.73 8.48
C LYS A 89 -25.98 4.27 9.30
N THR A 90 -25.53 3.51 10.30
CA THR A 90 -24.37 3.81 11.13
C THR A 90 -23.06 3.77 10.33
N LYS A 91 -22.89 2.78 9.45
CA LYS A 91 -21.71 2.67 8.58
C LYS A 91 -21.66 3.76 7.52
N GLN A 92 -22.81 4.13 6.94
CA GLN A 92 -22.86 5.21 5.95
C GLN A 92 -22.42 6.55 6.53
N LYS A 93 -22.76 6.83 7.79
CA LYS A 93 -22.37 8.06 8.50
C LYS A 93 -20.93 8.05 9.01
N ALA A 94 -20.21 6.92 8.93
CA ALA A 94 -18.84 6.84 9.40
C ALA A 94 -17.91 7.72 8.56
N ASP A 95 -16.90 8.29 9.20
CA ASP A 95 -15.93 9.19 8.57
C ASP A 95 -14.95 8.40 7.68
N PHE A 96 -15.04 8.62 6.37
CA PHE A 96 -14.18 7.99 5.38
C PHE A 96 -12.76 8.56 5.42
N LEU A 97 -12.59 9.85 5.73
CA LEU A 97 -11.27 10.48 5.82
C LEU A 97 -10.49 9.95 7.02
N ALA A 98 -11.15 9.72 8.16
CA ALA A 98 -10.55 9.07 9.31
C ALA A 98 -10.08 7.64 8.98
N TYR A 99 -10.92 6.86 8.28
CA TYR A 99 -10.55 5.54 7.79
C TYR A 99 -9.36 5.58 6.83
N PHE A 100 -9.39 6.47 5.84
CA PHE A 100 -8.30 6.65 4.88
C PHE A 100 -6.99 6.99 5.61
N LYS A 101 -7.01 7.99 6.51
CA LYS A 101 -5.83 8.39 7.30
C LYS A 101 -5.28 7.23 8.14
N LYS A 102 -6.15 6.38 8.70
CA LYS A 102 -5.73 5.15 9.41
C LYS A 102 -5.01 4.20 8.46
N MET A 103 -5.52 3.98 7.25
CA MET A 103 -4.89 3.11 6.25
C MET A 103 -3.50 3.61 5.81
N CYS A 104 -3.25 4.92 5.83
CA CYS A 104 -1.96 5.49 5.43
C CYS A 104 -0.81 5.22 6.43
N ARG A 105 -1.08 4.83 7.69
CA ARG A 105 -0.03 4.68 8.74
C ARG A 105 1.05 3.66 8.40
N ASN A 106 0.67 2.57 7.73
CA ASN A 106 1.56 1.46 7.39
C ASN A 106 1.87 1.40 5.88
N LYS A 107 1.74 2.52 5.18
CA LYS A 107 1.89 2.60 3.72
C LYS A 107 2.97 3.59 3.34
N ASP A 108 3.42 3.48 2.09
CA ASP A 108 4.42 4.39 1.54
C ASP A 108 3.91 5.84 1.47
N GLN A 109 4.83 6.78 1.26
CA GLN A 109 4.54 8.21 1.21
C GLN A 109 3.51 8.61 0.14
N LYS A 110 3.32 7.81 -0.91
CA LYS A 110 2.33 8.07 -1.97
C LYS A 110 0.92 8.09 -1.40
N TRP A 111 0.61 7.17 -0.48
CA TRP A 111 -0.71 7.12 0.17
C TRP A 111 -1.04 8.42 0.90
N GLN A 112 -0.04 9.04 1.54
CA GLN A 112 -0.21 10.32 2.21
C GLN A 112 -0.52 11.45 1.23
N PHE A 113 0.16 11.50 0.07
CA PHE A 113 -0.15 12.49 -0.97
C PHE A 113 -1.54 12.29 -1.57
N VAL A 114 -1.96 11.04 -1.79
CA VAL A 114 -3.30 10.73 -2.30
C VAL A 114 -4.37 11.13 -1.29
N TYR A 115 -4.14 10.83 0.00
CA TYR A 115 -5.01 11.30 1.08
C TYR A 115 -5.13 12.82 1.08
N GLN A 116 -4.01 13.56 0.98
CA GLN A 116 -4.05 15.01 1.00
C GLN A 116 -4.79 15.59 -0.21
N HIS A 117 -4.59 15.03 -1.41
CA HIS A 117 -5.35 15.42 -2.60
C HIS A 117 -6.85 15.16 -2.42
N PHE A 118 -7.22 13.99 -1.91
CA PHE A 118 -8.61 13.64 -1.66
C PHE A 118 -9.24 14.53 -0.59
N TYR A 119 -8.53 14.77 0.53
CA TYR A 119 -8.93 15.67 1.61
C TYR A 119 -9.21 17.08 1.09
N ASN A 120 -8.33 17.62 0.25
CA ASN A 120 -8.50 18.94 -0.36
C ASN A 120 -9.69 18.97 -1.33
N PHE A 121 -9.86 17.91 -2.13
CA PHE A 121 -10.96 17.78 -3.08
C PHE A 121 -12.33 17.77 -2.38
N VAL A 122 -12.48 17.00 -1.30
CA VAL A 122 -13.73 16.92 -0.52
C VAL A 122 -13.84 18.01 0.56
N LYS A 123 -12.91 18.96 0.59
CA LYS A 123 -12.88 20.08 1.55
C LYS A 123 -12.92 19.63 3.02
N GLY A 124 -12.25 18.52 3.32
CA GLY A 124 -12.06 18.01 4.68
C GLY A 124 -13.23 17.25 5.29
N GLN A 125 -14.31 16.98 4.54
CA GLN A 125 -15.45 16.20 5.01
C GLN A 125 -15.89 15.19 3.97
N CYS A 126 -15.96 13.90 4.35
CA CYS A 126 -16.50 12.85 3.50
C CYS A 126 -16.84 11.63 4.37
N THR A 127 -18.09 11.18 4.27
CA THR A 127 -18.58 9.95 4.90
C THR A 127 -18.54 8.78 3.93
N PHE A 128 -18.65 7.55 4.42
CA PHE A 128 -18.76 6.37 3.54
C PHE A 128 -20.00 6.41 2.64
N GLY A 129 -21.09 7.07 3.08
CA GLY A 129 -22.29 7.26 2.27
C GLY A 129 -22.08 8.21 1.07
N ASP A 130 -21.13 9.14 1.18
CA ASP A 130 -20.79 10.06 0.09
C ASP A 130 -19.92 9.38 -0.99
N VAL A 131 -19.21 8.30 -0.63
CA VAL A 131 -18.30 7.61 -1.54
C VAL A 131 -19.09 6.69 -2.49
N ASN A 132 -19.39 7.23 -3.66
CA ASN A 132 -20.05 6.53 -4.76
C ASN A 132 -19.25 6.66 -6.07
N VAL A 133 -19.75 6.05 -7.15
CA VAL A 133 -19.09 6.06 -8.47
C VAL A 133 -18.88 7.49 -8.99
N ASP A 134 -19.86 8.38 -8.80
CA ASP A 134 -19.81 9.77 -9.26
C ASP A 134 -18.72 10.57 -8.53
N LEU A 135 -18.64 10.49 -7.20
CA LEU A 135 -17.57 11.13 -6.42
C LEU A 135 -16.19 10.64 -6.87
N CYS A 136 -16.05 9.33 -7.12
CA CYS A 136 -14.79 8.74 -7.58
C CYS A 136 -14.40 9.23 -8.99
N LYS A 137 -15.37 9.39 -9.90
CA LYS A 137 -15.14 9.98 -11.24
C LYS A 137 -14.74 11.46 -11.14
N LYS A 138 -15.41 12.25 -10.31
CA LYS A 138 -15.03 13.65 -10.04
C LYS A 138 -13.64 13.76 -9.42
N PHE A 139 -13.26 12.85 -8.53
CA PHE A 139 -11.90 12.82 -7.99
C PHE A 139 -10.85 12.46 -9.05
N ARG A 140 -11.18 11.57 -9.99
CA ARG A 140 -10.34 11.27 -11.17
C ARG A 140 -10.07 12.54 -11.99
N GLU A 141 -11.13 13.30 -12.30
CA GLU A 141 -11.04 14.57 -13.03
C GLU A 141 -10.25 15.63 -12.25
N TYR A 142 -10.46 15.71 -10.94
CA TYR A 142 -9.66 16.57 -10.06
C TYR A 142 -8.17 16.24 -10.19
N LEU A 143 -7.77 14.97 -10.11
CA LEU A 143 -6.36 14.59 -10.23
C LEU A 143 -5.78 14.98 -11.59
N LEU A 144 -6.52 14.84 -12.69
CA LEU A 144 -6.05 15.25 -14.02
C LEU A 144 -5.77 16.75 -14.15
N ASN A 145 -6.44 17.58 -13.34
CA ASN A 145 -6.33 19.04 -13.36
C ASN A 145 -5.60 19.62 -12.14
N ALA A 146 -5.21 18.77 -11.18
CA ALA A 146 -4.63 19.22 -9.92
C ALA A 146 -3.18 19.72 -10.10
N LYS A 147 -2.79 20.64 -9.22
CA LYS A 147 -1.41 21.09 -9.07
C LYS A 147 -0.66 20.22 -8.09
N GLN A 148 0.66 20.19 -8.19
CA GLN A 148 1.50 19.41 -7.26
C GLN A 148 1.43 20.00 -5.86
N LEU A 149 1.31 19.15 -4.83
CA LEU A 149 1.23 19.60 -3.43
C LEU A 149 2.52 20.32 -2.97
N LYS A 150 3.69 19.89 -3.44
CA LYS A 150 4.99 20.51 -3.10
C LYS A 150 5.32 21.74 -3.95
N HIS A 151 4.80 21.81 -5.17
CA HIS A 151 5.06 22.86 -6.13
C HIS A 151 3.72 23.32 -6.70
N SER A 152 3.02 24.13 -5.91
CA SER A 152 1.66 24.61 -6.20
C SER A 152 1.56 25.47 -7.47
N ASN A 153 2.68 25.82 -8.10
CA ASN A 153 2.75 26.49 -9.39
C ASN A 153 2.82 25.53 -10.59
N ARG A 154 3.01 24.22 -10.37
CA ARG A 154 3.16 23.24 -11.45
C ARG A 154 1.97 22.29 -11.52
N PRO A 155 1.46 21.99 -12.73
CA PRO A 155 0.46 20.93 -12.89
C PRO A 155 1.06 19.58 -12.52
N MET A 156 0.20 18.68 -12.05
CA MET A 156 0.58 17.28 -11.85
C MET A 156 0.74 16.59 -13.20
N SER A 157 1.75 15.71 -13.33
CA SER A 157 1.91 14.92 -14.54
C SER A 157 0.87 13.81 -14.65
N LEU A 158 0.51 13.42 -15.88
CA LEU A 158 -0.43 12.33 -16.17
C LEU A 158 -0.07 11.04 -15.43
N ASN A 159 1.21 10.64 -15.44
CA ASN A 159 1.67 9.42 -14.77
C ASN A 159 1.57 9.51 -13.24
N SER A 160 1.71 10.71 -12.67
CA SER A 160 1.49 10.94 -11.24
C SER A 160 -0.01 10.83 -10.92
N ALA A 161 -0.87 11.47 -11.73
CA ALA A 161 -2.33 11.37 -11.60
C ALA A 161 -2.80 9.91 -11.68
N SER A 162 -2.29 9.16 -12.66
CA SER A 162 -2.54 7.72 -12.83
C SER A 162 -2.12 6.93 -11.59
N GLY A 163 -0.88 7.10 -11.12
CA GLY A 163 -0.39 6.43 -9.92
C GLY A 163 -1.18 6.77 -8.65
N TYR A 164 -1.63 8.01 -8.51
CA TYR A 164 -2.45 8.46 -7.38
C TYR A 164 -3.85 7.85 -7.44
N TYR A 165 -4.48 7.86 -8.62
CA TYR A 165 -5.81 7.28 -8.80
C TYR A 165 -5.80 5.76 -8.62
N SER A 166 -4.79 5.05 -9.13
CA SER A 166 -4.62 3.61 -8.85
C SER A 166 -4.48 3.32 -7.35
N THR A 167 -3.80 4.18 -6.61
CA THR A 167 -3.65 4.05 -5.16
C THR A 167 -4.98 4.26 -4.44
N PHE A 168 -5.75 5.28 -4.83
CA PHE A 168 -7.09 5.53 -4.32
C PHE A 168 -8.05 4.36 -4.59
N ARG A 169 -8.03 3.80 -5.81
CA ARG A 169 -8.77 2.58 -6.15
C ARG A 169 -8.37 1.38 -5.31
N GLY A 170 -7.07 1.29 -4.97
CA GLY A 170 -6.56 0.33 -3.99
C GLY A 170 -7.21 0.48 -2.61
N LEU A 171 -7.36 1.71 -2.10
CA LEU A 171 -8.10 1.99 -0.86
C LEU A 171 -9.56 1.55 -0.96
N LEU A 172 -10.27 1.87 -2.06
CA LEU A 172 -11.66 1.45 -2.26
C LEU A 172 -11.82 -0.07 -2.21
N LYS A 173 -10.86 -0.81 -2.79
CA LYS A 173 -10.83 -2.27 -2.75
C LYS A 173 -10.63 -2.81 -1.33
N ILE A 174 -9.78 -2.16 -0.52
CA ILE A 174 -9.59 -2.52 0.90
C ILE A 174 -10.89 -2.25 1.68
N ALA A 175 -11.49 -1.07 1.51
CA ALA A 175 -12.74 -0.72 2.17
C ALA A 175 -13.90 -1.68 1.82
N TYR A 176 -13.98 -2.11 0.56
CA TYR A 176 -14.92 -3.15 0.14
C TYR A 176 -14.65 -4.49 0.83
N ARG A 177 -13.39 -4.94 0.87
CA ARG A 177 -13.00 -6.17 1.58
C ARG A 177 -13.33 -6.11 3.07
N ASP A 178 -13.14 -4.94 3.67
CA ASP A 178 -13.45 -4.64 5.07
C ASP A 178 -14.96 -4.44 5.31
N LYS A 179 -15.82 -4.66 4.29
CA LYS A 179 -17.28 -4.60 4.36
C LYS A 179 -17.84 -3.21 4.74
N TRP A 180 -17.14 -2.16 4.32
CA TRP A 180 -17.67 -0.79 4.32
C TRP A 180 -18.55 -0.50 3.10
N PHE A 181 -18.25 -1.14 1.97
CA PHE A 181 -19.07 -1.08 0.75
C PHE A 181 -19.76 -2.41 0.49
N ARG A 182 -20.99 -2.36 -0.01
CA ARG A 182 -21.76 -3.56 -0.43
C ARG A 182 -21.22 -4.15 -1.72
N GLU A 183 -20.79 -3.29 -2.63
CA GLU A 183 -20.29 -3.65 -3.95
C GLU A 183 -18.91 -3.02 -4.15
N ASN A 184 -18.14 -3.62 -5.06
CA ASN A 184 -16.85 -3.08 -5.41
C ASN A 184 -17.02 -1.92 -6.40
N ILE A 185 -16.97 -0.69 -5.88
CA ILE A 185 -17.09 0.55 -6.68
C ILE A 185 -16.12 0.56 -7.86
N ASN A 186 -14.95 -0.08 -7.71
CA ASN A 186 -13.95 -0.17 -8.78
C ASN A 186 -14.44 -0.82 -10.07
N ASP A 187 -15.49 -1.64 -10.04
CA ASP A 187 -16.02 -2.34 -11.21
C ASP A 187 -16.66 -1.35 -12.21
N TYR A 188 -17.01 -0.15 -11.75
CA TYR A 188 -17.64 0.91 -12.54
C TYR A 188 -16.71 2.10 -12.83
N LEU A 189 -15.41 1.95 -12.58
CA LEU A 189 -14.42 3.02 -12.73
C LEU A 189 -13.38 2.68 -13.80
N ASP A 190 -13.18 3.62 -14.72
CA ASP A 190 -12.08 3.55 -15.69
C ASP A 190 -10.77 3.97 -15.05
N LYS A 191 -9.65 3.44 -15.57
CA LYS A 191 -8.32 3.84 -15.12
C LYS A 191 -7.95 5.20 -15.73
N ILE A 192 -6.85 5.77 -15.25
CA ILE A 192 -6.13 6.79 -16.00
C ILE A 192 -4.98 6.05 -16.65
N GLU A 193 -5.00 5.93 -17.97
CA GLU A 193 -3.93 5.26 -18.70
C GLU A 193 -2.66 6.13 -18.59
N PRO A 194 -1.56 5.60 -18.03
CA PRO A 194 -0.29 6.31 -18.01
C PRO A 194 0.25 6.39 -19.45
N GLN A 195 1.06 7.41 -19.69
CA GLN A 195 1.78 7.53 -20.94
C GLN A 195 3.17 6.92 -20.79
N ASP A 196 3.57 6.13 -21.79
CA ASP A 196 4.93 5.63 -21.88
C ASP A 196 5.92 6.77 -22.06
N VAL A 197 6.90 6.82 -21.18
CA VAL A 197 7.99 7.79 -21.24
C VAL A 197 9.19 7.07 -21.84
N LYS A 198 9.66 7.53 -22.99
CA LYS A 198 10.90 7.04 -23.59
C LYS A 198 12.03 7.28 -22.60
N LYS A 199 12.59 6.20 -22.06
CA LYS A 199 13.74 6.27 -21.16
C LYS A 199 15.01 6.35 -22.00
N GLU A 200 15.80 7.37 -21.75
CA GLU A 200 17.10 7.49 -22.37
C GLU A 200 18.10 6.51 -21.75
N TYR A 201 19.07 6.12 -22.57
CA TYR A 201 20.14 5.21 -22.22
C TYR A 201 21.44 5.65 -22.89
N LEU A 202 22.56 5.19 -22.33
CA LEU A 202 23.89 5.37 -22.88
C LEU A 202 24.21 4.26 -23.87
N THR A 203 24.80 4.62 -25.00
CA THR A 203 25.44 3.65 -25.91
C THR A 203 26.75 3.14 -25.30
N LEU A 204 27.30 2.05 -25.86
CA LEU A 204 28.58 1.53 -25.41
C LEU A 204 29.70 2.59 -25.51
N ASP A 205 29.72 3.37 -26.58
CA ASP A 205 30.73 4.43 -26.78
C ASP A 205 30.58 5.56 -25.76
N GLU A 206 29.35 5.95 -25.42
CA GLU A 206 29.11 6.94 -24.37
C GLU A 206 29.52 6.41 -22.99
N VAL A 207 29.35 5.12 -22.71
CA VAL A 207 29.84 4.49 -21.47
C VAL A 207 31.37 4.51 -21.44
N LYS A 208 32.05 4.19 -22.55
CA LYS A 208 33.52 4.27 -22.65
C LYS A 208 34.02 5.70 -22.46
N GLN A 209 33.36 6.67 -23.09
CA GLN A 209 33.66 8.09 -22.94
C GLN A 209 33.48 8.56 -21.49
N LEU A 210 32.39 8.13 -20.84
CA LEU A 210 32.15 8.42 -19.42
C LEU A 210 33.23 7.80 -18.53
N ALA A 211 33.65 6.56 -18.81
CA ALA A 211 34.73 5.89 -18.09
C ALA A 211 36.08 6.60 -18.24
N ALA A 212 36.40 7.14 -19.42
CA ALA A 212 37.60 7.92 -19.67
C ALA A 212 37.57 9.31 -19.01
N THR A 213 36.39 9.84 -18.71
CA THR A 213 36.24 11.19 -18.14
C THR A 213 36.62 11.21 -16.65
N PRO A 214 37.44 12.18 -16.19
CA PRO A 214 37.73 12.37 -14.76
C PRO A 214 36.47 12.63 -13.93
N CYS A 215 36.37 11.97 -12.77
CA CYS A 215 35.28 12.16 -11.82
C CYS A 215 35.83 12.63 -10.48
N ASP A 216 35.25 13.69 -9.94
CA ASP A 216 35.69 14.27 -8.65
C ASP A 216 35.37 13.34 -7.46
N ILE A 217 34.47 12.37 -7.67
CA ILE A 217 34.04 11.41 -6.64
C ILE A 217 34.34 9.98 -7.15
N PRO A 218 35.49 9.38 -6.79
CA PRO A 218 35.89 8.07 -7.30
C PRO A 218 34.85 6.96 -7.06
N VAL A 219 34.27 6.89 -5.85
CA VAL A 219 33.26 5.87 -5.50
C VAL A 219 32.00 6.00 -6.37
N LEU A 220 31.62 7.23 -6.78
CA LEU A 220 30.49 7.46 -7.68
C LEU A 220 30.80 6.94 -9.09
N LYS A 221 32.02 7.19 -9.59
CA LYS A 221 32.48 6.67 -10.88
C LYS A 221 32.45 5.15 -10.90
N SER A 222 33.11 4.51 -9.94
CA SER A 222 33.16 3.06 -9.82
C SER A 222 31.75 2.44 -9.74
N ALA A 223 30.89 2.95 -8.85
CA ALA A 223 29.53 2.42 -8.69
C ALA A 223 28.64 2.66 -9.93
N SER A 224 28.83 3.77 -10.64
CA SER A 224 28.06 4.07 -11.85
C SER A 224 28.47 3.17 -13.01
N LEU A 225 29.78 2.98 -13.23
CA LEU A 225 30.29 2.07 -14.25
C LEU A 225 29.92 0.63 -13.94
N PHE A 226 30.00 0.23 -12.66
CA PHE A 226 29.54 -1.07 -12.21
C PHE A 226 28.05 -1.29 -12.53
N ALA A 227 27.20 -0.27 -12.35
CA ALA A 227 25.80 -0.34 -12.74
C ALA A 227 25.59 -0.46 -14.27
N CYS A 228 26.45 0.17 -15.08
CA CYS A 228 26.40 0.08 -16.54
C CYS A 228 26.72 -1.31 -17.08
N ILE A 229 27.49 -2.12 -16.36
CA ILE A 229 27.96 -3.44 -16.83
C ILE A 229 27.38 -4.64 -16.07
N THR A 230 26.70 -4.40 -14.93
CA THR A 230 25.98 -5.44 -14.18
C THR A 230 24.47 -5.26 -14.21
N GLY A 231 24.00 -4.06 -14.58
CA GLY A 231 22.58 -3.72 -14.58
C GLY A 231 21.95 -3.63 -13.19
N LEU A 232 22.70 -3.66 -12.10
CA LEU A 232 22.12 -3.68 -10.75
C LEU A 232 21.39 -2.39 -10.37
N ARG A 233 20.38 -2.50 -9.49
CA ARG A 233 19.67 -1.32 -9.00
C ARG A 233 20.55 -0.60 -7.98
N ILE A 234 20.36 0.72 -7.87
CA ILE A 234 21.07 1.52 -6.86
C ILE A 234 20.88 1.00 -5.43
N SER A 235 19.69 0.49 -5.08
CA SER A 235 19.45 -0.11 -3.76
C SER A 235 20.33 -1.32 -3.51
N ASP A 236 20.57 -2.12 -4.55
CA ASP A 236 21.34 -3.34 -4.47
C ASP A 236 22.82 -2.95 -4.36
N ILE A 237 23.30 -2.02 -5.20
CA ILE A 237 24.68 -1.47 -5.14
C ILE A 237 25.00 -0.81 -3.78
N LEU A 238 24.07 -0.04 -3.20
CA LEU A 238 24.27 0.60 -1.89
C LEU A 238 24.34 -0.37 -0.72
N ASN A 239 23.83 -1.58 -0.88
CA ASN A 239 23.81 -2.62 0.15
C ASN A 239 24.71 -3.81 -0.19
N LEU A 240 25.36 -3.79 -1.34
CA LEU A 240 26.27 -4.83 -1.80
C LEU A 240 27.43 -4.98 -0.83
N GLN A 241 27.66 -6.20 -0.37
CA GLN A 241 28.72 -6.57 0.54
C GLN A 241 29.75 -7.44 -0.15
N TRP A 242 30.98 -7.44 0.34
CA TRP A 242 32.02 -8.32 -0.16
C TRP A 242 31.68 -9.81 0.00
N GLU A 243 30.88 -10.14 1.01
CA GLU A 243 30.35 -11.48 1.25
C GLU A 243 29.34 -11.95 0.19
N ASP A 244 28.77 -11.03 -0.60
CA ASP A 244 27.86 -11.37 -1.70
C ASP A 244 28.61 -11.91 -2.92
N PHE A 245 29.94 -11.77 -2.97
CA PHE A 245 30.78 -12.29 -4.05
C PHE A 245 31.17 -13.73 -3.76
N THR A 246 31.00 -14.57 -4.77
CA THR A 246 31.33 -16.00 -4.76
C THR A 246 32.11 -16.34 -6.02
N ILE A 247 32.94 -17.38 -5.94
CA ILE A 247 33.62 -17.93 -7.11
C ILE A 247 32.71 -19.03 -7.67
N ALA A 248 32.34 -18.88 -8.94
CA ALA A 248 31.57 -19.87 -9.68
C ALA A 248 32.41 -21.12 -9.96
N PRO A 249 31.77 -22.27 -10.26
CA PRO A 249 32.47 -23.52 -10.55
C PRO A 249 33.48 -23.44 -11.72
N ASP A 250 33.27 -22.49 -12.64
CA ASP A 250 34.13 -22.21 -13.79
C ASP A 250 35.23 -21.16 -13.50
N GLN A 251 35.46 -20.83 -12.23
CA GLN A 251 36.39 -19.79 -11.75
C GLN A 251 36.00 -18.35 -12.08
N GLY A 252 34.78 -18.10 -12.58
CA GLY A 252 34.23 -16.75 -12.72
C GLY A 252 33.78 -16.14 -11.39
N TYR A 253 33.63 -14.81 -11.33
CA TYR A 253 33.00 -14.15 -10.18
C TYR A 253 31.47 -14.14 -10.33
N CYS A 254 30.77 -14.43 -9.24
CA CYS A 254 29.31 -14.37 -9.16
C CYS A 254 28.84 -13.55 -7.96
N LEU A 255 27.76 -12.81 -8.15
CA LEU A 255 27.05 -12.11 -7.10
C LEU A 255 25.81 -12.87 -6.69
N ARG A 256 25.72 -13.26 -5.41
CA ARG A 256 24.50 -13.82 -4.84
C ARG A 256 23.70 -12.70 -4.18
N ILE A 257 22.73 -12.15 -4.91
CA ILE A 257 21.96 -11.00 -4.45
C ILE A 257 20.58 -11.45 -4.02
N ARG A 258 20.24 -11.17 -2.76
CA ARG A 258 18.85 -11.23 -2.31
C ARG A 258 18.18 -9.90 -2.61
N THR A 259 17.42 -9.87 -3.69
CA THR A 259 16.73 -8.65 -4.14
C THR A 259 15.71 -8.19 -3.10
N GLN A 260 15.85 -6.94 -2.60
CA GLN A 260 15.01 -6.44 -1.49
C GLN A 260 13.50 -6.44 -1.79
N LYS A 261 13.13 -6.31 -3.06
CA LYS A 261 11.73 -6.15 -3.49
C LYS A 261 10.97 -7.47 -3.63
N THR A 262 11.64 -8.55 -4.04
CA THR A 262 11.03 -9.86 -4.32
C THR A 262 11.51 -10.96 -3.38
N GLN A 263 12.52 -10.68 -2.53
CA GLN A 263 13.11 -11.65 -1.60
C GLN A 263 13.68 -12.91 -2.29
N THR A 264 13.85 -12.86 -3.61
CA THR A 264 14.43 -13.93 -4.43
C THR A 264 15.94 -13.79 -4.43
N GLU A 265 16.62 -14.89 -4.15
CA GLU A 265 18.06 -15.03 -4.38
C GLU A 265 18.31 -15.24 -5.87
N ALA A 266 19.14 -14.37 -6.44
CA ALA A 266 19.61 -14.48 -7.80
C ALA A 266 21.13 -14.56 -7.78
N THR A 267 21.68 -15.51 -8.55
CA THR A 267 23.11 -15.58 -8.82
C THR A 267 23.38 -14.91 -10.14
N LEU A 268 24.13 -13.82 -10.13
CA LEU A 268 24.49 -13.04 -11.30
C LEU A 268 25.99 -13.23 -11.59
N PRO A 269 26.36 -13.89 -12.71
CA PRO A 269 27.73 -13.86 -13.19
C PRO A 269 28.17 -12.42 -13.47
N ILE A 270 29.37 -12.06 -13.03
CA ILE A 270 29.96 -10.73 -13.30
C ILE A 270 31.31 -10.88 -13.98
N SER A 271 31.65 -9.91 -14.84
CA SER A 271 32.94 -9.87 -15.50
C SER A 271 34.06 -9.52 -14.52
N TYR A 272 35.29 -9.85 -14.88
CA TYR A 272 36.48 -9.42 -14.14
C TYR A 272 36.58 -7.89 -14.05
N GLU A 273 36.26 -7.18 -15.14
CA GLU A 273 36.18 -5.71 -15.16
C GLU A 273 35.18 -5.17 -14.12
N ALA A 274 34.02 -5.83 -13.96
CA ALA A 274 33.05 -5.45 -12.94
C ALA A 274 33.58 -5.66 -11.52
N TYR A 275 34.32 -6.74 -11.30
CA TYR A 275 34.98 -7.00 -10.03
C TYR A 275 36.07 -5.96 -9.73
N GLU A 276 36.88 -5.58 -10.72
CA GLU A 276 37.94 -4.55 -10.55
C GLU A 276 37.36 -3.18 -10.16
N LEU A 277 36.20 -2.81 -10.69
CA LEU A 277 35.52 -1.56 -10.30
C LEU A 277 35.11 -1.55 -8.81
N CYS A 278 34.99 -2.70 -8.16
CA CYS A 278 34.70 -2.80 -6.73
C CYS A 278 35.90 -2.43 -5.85
N GLY A 279 37.12 -2.44 -6.40
CA GLY A 279 38.36 -2.14 -5.68
C GLY A 279 38.88 -3.33 -4.87
N THR A 280 39.65 -3.04 -3.81
CA THR A 280 40.29 -4.09 -3.01
C THR A 280 39.27 -4.82 -2.12
N PRO A 281 39.23 -6.16 -2.13
CA PRO A 281 38.36 -6.95 -1.27
C PRO A 281 38.58 -6.67 0.22
N GLY A 282 37.49 -6.67 0.99
CA GLY A 282 37.53 -6.44 2.43
C GLY A 282 36.25 -6.91 3.10
N THR A 283 35.92 -6.34 4.26
CA THR A 283 34.68 -6.65 4.98
C THR A 283 33.63 -5.53 4.84
N GLY A 284 32.36 -5.92 4.93
CA GLY A 284 31.20 -5.02 4.86
C GLY A 284 30.87 -4.56 3.44
N LYS A 285 30.36 -3.33 3.31
CA LYS A 285 29.90 -2.76 2.03
C LYS A 285 31.04 -2.62 1.02
N VAL A 286 30.76 -2.90 -0.24
CA VAL A 286 31.68 -2.66 -1.36
C VAL A 286 31.87 -1.16 -1.58
N PHE A 287 30.77 -0.43 -1.83
CA PHE A 287 30.79 1.00 -2.10
C PHE A 287 30.53 1.80 -0.82
N LYS A 288 31.45 1.73 0.16
CA LYS A 288 31.29 2.27 1.53
C LYS A 288 30.86 3.74 1.58
N ASP A 289 31.47 4.58 0.75
CA ASP A 289 31.25 6.03 0.76
C ASP A 289 30.14 6.50 -0.19
N LEU A 290 29.50 5.59 -0.93
CA LEU A 290 28.47 5.95 -1.89
C LEU A 290 27.20 6.40 -1.16
N LYS A 291 26.84 7.67 -1.34
CA LYS A 291 25.61 8.26 -0.77
C LYS A 291 24.58 8.53 -1.86
N ARG A 292 23.29 8.39 -1.51
CA ARG A 292 22.16 8.71 -2.41
C ARG A 292 22.13 10.17 -2.88
N SER A 293 22.78 11.08 -2.18
CA SER A 293 22.93 12.47 -2.64
C SER A 293 23.85 12.57 -3.86
N MET A 294 24.86 11.71 -3.97
CA MET A 294 25.88 11.73 -5.02
C MET A 294 25.31 11.38 -6.40
N ILE A 295 24.28 10.54 -6.44
CA ILE A 295 23.62 10.13 -7.69
C ILE A 295 22.68 11.20 -8.30
N ASN A 296 22.57 12.37 -7.66
CA ASN A 296 21.79 13.50 -8.14
C ASN A 296 22.70 14.54 -8.83
N TYR A 297 23.05 15.61 -8.13
CA TYR A 297 23.83 16.71 -8.70
C TYR A 297 25.25 16.28 -9.12
N PRO A 298 26.04 15.56 -8.29
CA PRO A 298 27.38 15.15 -8.70
C PRO A 298 27.41 14.25 -9.94
N LEU A 299 26.48 13.29 -10.04
CA LEU A 299 26.34 12.45 -11.23
C LEU A 299 26.05 13.27 -12.50
N LYS A 300 25.10 14.22 -12.41
CA LYS A 300 24.79 15.11 -13.53
C LYS A 300 25.97 15.98 -13.95
N SER A 301 26.74 16.47 -12.97
CA SER A 301 27.96 17.23 -13.23
C SER A 301 28.98 16.39 -14.00
N TRP A 302 29.21 15.15 -13.57
CA TRP A 302 30.15 14.25 -14.24
C TRP A 302 29.71 13.86 -15.65
N LEU A 303 28.44 13.54 -15.86
CA LEU A 303 27.87 13.30 -17.20
C LEU A 303 28.08 14.51 -18.13
N LYS A 304 27.87 15.73 -17.61
CA LYS A 304 28.11 16.97 -18.38
C LYS A 304 29.59 17.15 -18.73
N LYS A 305 30.53 16.85 -17.81
CA LYS A 305 31.97 16.86 -18.09
C LYS A 305 32.35 15.87 -19.20
N ALA A 306 31.65 14.75 -19.27
CA ALA A 306 31.83 13.75 -20.33
C ALA A 306 31.18 14.17 -21.67
N GLY A 307 30.54 15.33 -21.78
CA GLY A 307 29.84 15.76 -22.99
C GLY A 307 28.50 15.07 -23.23
N ILE A 308 27.99 14.31 -22.26
CA ILE A 308 26.71 13.60 -22.36
C ILE A 308 25.58 14.58 -22.04
N THR A 309 24.80 14.96 -23.06
CA THR A 309 23.68 15.89 -22.95
C THR A 309 22.35 15.23 -22.59
N LYS A 310 22.28 13.89 -22.71
CA LYS A 310 21.14 13.05 -22.36
C LYS A 310 20.76 13.20 -20.87
N PRO A 311 19.48 13.43 -20.51
CA PRO A 311 18.99 13.42 -19.11
C PRO A 311 19.05 12.04 -18.43
N ILE A 312 20.25 11.46 -18.31
CA ILE A 312 20.48 10.19 -17.63
C ILE A 312 20.45 10.39 -16.11
N THR A 313 19.67 9.52 -15.45
CA THR A 313 19.73 9.32 -14.00
C THR A 313 20.44 8.01 -13.71
N PHE A 314 20.79 7.74 -12.45
CA PHE A 314 21.45 6.46 -12.10
C PHE A 314 20.66 5.23 -12.56
N HIS A 315 19.31 5.29 -12.57
CA HIS A 315 18.49 4.20 -13.10
C HIS A 315 18.67 3.97 -14.61
N GLY A 316 19.07 5.01 -15.34
CA GLY A 316 19.41 4.93 -16.76
C GLY A 316 20.59 4.00 -17.04
N PHE A 317 21.51 3.78 -16.08
CA PHE A 317 22.62 2.83 -16.25
C PHE A 317 22.14 1.39 -16.40
N ARG A 318 21.15 0.97 -15.60
CA ARG A 318 20.50 -0.34 -15.77
C ARG A 318 19.81 -0.47 -17.13
N HIS A 319 19.19 0.61 -17.61
CA HIS A 319 18.58 0.61 -18.94
C HIS A 319 19.64 0.51 -20.04
N SER A 320 20.77 1.22 -19.87
CA SER A 320 21.91 1.17 -20.78
C SER A 320 22.46 -0.25 -20.86
N TYR A 321 22.68 -0.91 -19.71
CA TYR A 321 23.08 -2.30 -19.66
C TYR A 321 22.14 -3.21 -20.48
N ALA A 322 20.84 -3.16 -20.20
CA ALA A 322 19.86 -4.02 -20.87
C ALA A 322 19.84 -3.80 -22.39
N VAL A 323 19.90 -2.56 -22.86
CA VAL A 323 19.92 -2.25 -24.30
C VAL A 323 21.23 -2.70 -24.93
N ILE A 324 22.38 -2.45 -24.29
CA ILE A 324 23.69 -2.88 -24.78
C ILE A 324 23.74 -4.41 -24.90
N GLN A 325 23.24 -5.16 -23.91
CA GLN A 325 23.20 -6.62 -23.96
C GLN A 325 22.35 -7.13 -25.14
N ILE A 326 21.18 -6.52 -25.38
CA ILE A 326 20.34 -6.85 -26.53
C ILE A 326 21.07 -6.54 -27.85
N SER A 327 21.74 -5.39 -27.95
CA SER A 327 22.50 -5.01 -29.15
C SER A 327 23.69 -5.93 -29.41
N LEU A 328 24.28 -6.52 -28.37
CA LEU A 328 25.36 -7.51 -28.46
C LEU A 328 24.86 -8.94 -28.72
N GLY A 329 23.55 -9.13 -28.91
CA GLY A 329 22.97 -10.45 -29.22
C GLY A 329 22.82 -11.38 -28.02
N THR A 330 22.90 -10.85 -26.79
CA THR A 330 22.68 -11.64 -25.57
C THR A 330 21.19 -11.70 -25.25
N ASP A 331 20.62 -12.90 -25.15
CA ASP A 331 19.19 -13.10 -24.90
C ASP A 331 18.74 -12.42 -23.61
N GLY A 332 17.84 -11.44 -23.73
CA GLY A 332 17.36 -10.56 -22.64
C GLY A 332 16.52 -11.22 -21.53
N LYS A 333 16.65 -12.53 -21.29
CA LYS A 333 15.87 -13.29 -20.30
C LYS A 333 16.53 -13.43 -18.91
N GLY A 334 17.64 -12.74 -18.64
CA GLY A 334 18.44 -12.94 -17.41
C GLY A 334 18.74 -11.70 -16.56
N ALA A 335 17.87 -10.69 -16.47
CA ALA A 335 18.14 -9.46 -15.67
C ALA A 335 17.07 -9.03 -14.66
#